data_AF-A0A2D4HAE2-F1
#
_entry.id   AF-A0A2D4HAE2-F1
#
_cell.length_a   1.000
_cell.length_b   1.000
_cell.length_c   1.000
_cell.angle_alpha   90.00
_cell.angle_beta   90.00
_cell.angle_gamma   90.00
#
_symmetry.space_group_name_H-M   'P 1'
#
loop_
_entity.id
_entity.type
_entity.pdbx_description
1 polymer ?
#
loop_
_entity_poly.entity_id
_entity_poly.type
_entity_poly.pdbx_seq_one_letter_code
_entity_poly.pdbx_strand_id
1 'polypeptide(L)'
;MEDSLVYLEMDKAAAYLRFQNIVESKEEDLEQVMTEILAEVLERDKDDILEELDEVYRVSTNYVRRHKCPKEVHVRFARRKVQDIIYKISREETIKYKDEEIFVLKQIPKRVREARRDYKSLAAQLNQKGIMFKWLVPEGMLITWGGEGKLK
;
A
#
# COMPACT_ATOMS: atom_id res chain seq x y z
N MET A 1 -4.97 24.49 10.82
CA MET A 1 -4.89 23.51 11.92
C MET A 1 -5.28 22.11 11.44
N GLU A 2 -6.37 21.96 10.69
CA GLU A 2 -6.77 20.65 10.13
C GLU A 2 -5.78 20.08 9.11
N ASP A 3 -5.23 20.91 8.22
CA ASP A 3 -4.24 20.45 7.23
C ASP A 3 -2.98 19.89 7.88
N SER A 4 -2.46 20.54 8.94
CA SER A 4 -1.28 20.08 9.68
C SER A 4 -1.48 18.70 10.31
N LEU A 5 -2.70 18.41 10.79
CA LEU A 5 -3.05 17.09 11.31
C LEU A 5 -3.08 16.04 10.19
N VAL A 6 -3.59 16.38 9.02
CA VAL A 6 -3.63 15.46 7.87
C VAL A 6 -2.21 15.13 7.37
N TYR A 7 -1.29 16.09 7.37
CA TYR A 7 0.12 15.82 7.05
C TYR A 7 0.76 14.85 8.04
N LEU A 8 0.49 14.98 9.33
CA LEU A 8 0.96 14.07 10.37
C LEU A 8 0.36 12.66 10.23
N GLU A 9 -0.92 12.56 9.92
CA GLU A 9 -1.58 11.28 9.62
C GLU A 9 -1.00 10.62 8.37
N MET A 10 -0.69 11.40 7.34
CA MET A 10 -0.06 10.93 6.10
C MET A 10 1.36 10.42 6.36
N ASP A 11 2.15 11.11 7.18
CA ASP A 11 3.51 10.67 7.50
C ASP A 11 3.50 9.36 8.29
N LYS A 12 2.60 9.23 9.27
CA LYS A 12 2.37 7.96 9.99
C LYS A 12 1.93 6.85 9.05
N ALA A 13 0.98 7.13 8.17
CA ALA A 13 0.50 6.15 7.18
C ALA A 13 1.59 5.76 6.17
N ALA A 14 2.49 6.68 5.83
CA ALA A 14 3.56 6.44 4.87
C ALA A 14 4.56 5.38 5.36
N ALA A 15 4.63 5.10 6.67
CA ALA A 15 5.46 4.02 7.21
C ALA A 15 4.88 2.61 6.98
N TYR A 16 3.61 2.50 6.55
CA TYR A 16 2.94 1.22 6.35
C TYR A 16 2.79 0.87 4.87
N LEU A 17 3.02 -0.40 4.55
CA LEU A 17 2.52 -1.04 3.33
C LEU A 17 1.36 -1.98 3.66
N ARG A 18 0.42 -2.08 2.73
CA ARG A 18 -0.73 -2.97 2.79
C ARG A 18 -0.52 -4.09 1.78
N PHE A 19 -0.65 -5.31 2.24
CA PHE A 19 -0.59 -6.51 1.42
C PHE A 19 -2.00 -7.10 1.35
N GLN A 20 -2.48 -7.33 0.14
CA GLN A 20 -3.78 -7.92 -0.12
C GLN A 20 -3.62 -9.34 -0.68
N ASN A 21 -4.67 -10.15 -0.54
CA ASN A 21 -4.74 -11.52 -1.04
C ASN A 21 -3.75 -12.52 -0.39
N ILE A 22 -3.31 -12.26 0.84
CA ILE A 22 -2.54 -13.24 1.61
C ILE A 22 -3.50 -14.26 2.24
N VAL A 23 -3.33 -15.53 1.87
CA VAL A 23 -4.11 -16.67 2.37
C VAL A 23 -4.12 -16.70 3.90
N GLU A 24 -5.30 -16.85 4.49
CA GLU A 24 -5.48 -16.96 5.95
C GLU A 24 -5.41 -18.43 6.39
N SER A 25 -4.64 -18.71 7.45
CA SER A 25 -4.69 -20.00 8.15
C SER A 25 -5.09 -19.81 9.62
N LYS A 26 -5.61 -20.87 10.26
CA LYS A 26 -6.15 -20.79 11.64
C LYS A 26 -5.07 -20.62 12.72
N GLU A 27 -3.85 -21.04 12.42
CA GLU A 27 -2.68 -21.01 13.32
C GLU A 27 -1.51 -20.33 12.59
N GLU A 28 -1.79 -19.20 11.93
CA GLU A 28 -0.76 -18.44 11.24
C GLU A 28 0.11 -17.65 12.23
N ASP A 29 1.42 -17.80 12.08
CA ASP A 29 2.37 -16.80 12.53
C ASP A 29 2.52 -15.77 11.41
N LEU A 30 1.88 -14.61 11.58
CA LEU A 30 1.86 -13.55 10.57
C LEU A 30 3.25 -13.01 10.27
N GLU A 31 4.12 -12.93 11.28
CA GLU A 31 5.48 -12.42 11.10
C GLU A 31 6.27 -13.39 10.25
N GLN A 32 6.20 -14.70 10.54
CA GLN A 32 6.88 -15.71 9.73
C GLN A 32 6.38 -15.77 8.29
N VAL A 33 5.06 -15.68 8.07
CA VAL A 33 4.47 -15.67 6.71
C VAL A 33 4.96 -14.45 5.93
N MET A 34 4.95 -13.26 6.55
CA MET A 34 5.44 -12.05 5.90
C MET A 34 6.94 -12.11 5.64
N THR A 35 7.72 -12.61 6.60
CA THR A 35 9.17 -12.81 6.44
C THR A 35 9.48 -13.75 5.29
N GLU A 36 8.74 -14.85 5.14
CA GLU A 36 8.91 -15.78 4.03
C GLU A 36 8.65 -15.12 2.67
N ILE A 37 7.52 -14.41 2.53
CA ILE A 37 7.17 -13.70 1.29
C ILE A 37 8.23 -12.64 0.95
N LEU A 38 8.65 -11.87 1.95
CA LEU A 38 9.58 -10.75 1.74
C LEU A 38 11.02 -11.21 1.52
N ALA A 39 11.43 -12.33 2.11
CA ALA A 39 12.73 -12.96 1.85
C ALA A 39 12.83 -13.41 0.39
N GLU A 40 11.75 -13.97 -0.17
CA GLU A 40 11.68 -14.33 -1.59
C GLU A 40 11.71 -13.09 -2.49
N VAL A 41 10.93 -12.05 -2.18
CA VAL A 41 10.88 -10.81 -2.97
C VAL A 41 12.19 -10.04 -2.95
N LEU A 42 12.93 -10.06 -1.85
CA LEU A 42 14.18 -9.32 -1.68
C LEU A 42 15.43 -10.17 -1.93
N GLU A 43 15.28 -11.47 -2.14
CA GLU A 43 16.37 -12.45 -2.23
C GLU A 43 17.36 -12.35 -1.04
N ARG A 44 16.82 -12.25 0.18
CA ARG A 44 17.61 -12.12 1.43
C ARG A 44 17.26 -13.22 2.43
N ASP A 45 18.11 -13.39 3.42
CA ASP A 45 17.88 -14.32 4.52
C ASP A 45 16.65 -13.94 5.36
N LYS A 46 15.94 -14.95 5.88
CA LYS A 46 14.72 -14.76 6.67
C LYS A 46 14.98 -13.98 7.97
N ASP A 47 16.12 -14.22 8.63
CA ASP A 47 16.47 -13.57 9.89
C ASP A 47 16.72 -12.06 9.70
N ASP A 48 17.40 -11.67 8.61
CA ASP A 48 17.63 -10.28 8.21
C ASP A 48 16.30 -9.53 8.01
N ILE A 49 15.32 -10.18 7.39
CA ILE A 49 14.01 -9.57 7.14
C ILE A 49 13.20 -9.47 8.42
N LEU A 50 13.27 -10.47 9.30
CA LEU A 50 12.58 -10.45 10.58
C LEU A 50 13.00 -9.25 11.42
N GLU A 51 14.31 -8.91 11.46
CA GLU A 51 14.81 -7.71 12.15
C GLU A 51 14.34 -6.39 11.54
N GLU A 52 13.96 -6.39 10.25
CA GLU A 52 13.46 -5.20 9.54
C GLU A 52 11.94 -5.02 9.70
N LEU A 53 11.22 -6.03 10.21
CA LEU A 53 9.80 -5.94 10.53
C LEU A 53 9.62 -5.34 11.93
N ASP A 54 8.76 -4.33 12.05
CA ASP A 54 8.49 -3.65 13.31
C ASP A 54 7.06 -3.93 13.80
N GLU A 55 6.06 -3.78 12.93
CA GLU A 55 4.68 -4.13 13.26
C GLU A 55 4.01 -4.87 12.09
N VAL A 56 3.39 -6.02 12.37
CA VAL A 56 2.62 -6.80 11.39
C VAL A 56 1.26 -7.14 11.99
N TYR A 57 0.18 -6.77 11.30
CA TYR A 57 -1.17 -7.13 11.75
C TYR A 57 -2.17 -7.25 10.61
N ARG A 58 -3.19 -8.09 10.80
CA ARG A 58 -4.34 -8.17 9.89
C ARG A 58 -5.40 -7.12 10.22
N VAL A 59 -5.98 -6.52 9.19
CA VAL A 59 -7.05 -5.53 9.32
C VAL A 59 -8.40 -6.16 8.99
N SER A 60 -9.25 -6.31 10.00
CA SER A 60 -10.64 -6.71 9.81
C SER A 60 -11.50 -5.49 9.51
N THR A 61 -12.00 -5.39 8.29
CA THR A 61 -13.00 -4.37 7.92
C THR A 61 -14.38 -4.98 7.74
N ASN A 62 -15.43 -4.16 7.87
CA ASN A 62 -16.80 -4.59 7.57
C ASN A 62 -16.95 -5.08 6.12
N TYR A 63 -16.13 -4.57 5.20
CA TYR A 63 -16.10 -5.03 3.82
C TYR A 63 -15.67 -6.50 3.74
N VAL A 64 -14.58 -6.87 4.41
CA VAL A 64 -14.08 -8.24 4.48
C VAL A 64 -15.13 -9.20 5.03
N ARG A 65 -15.80 -8.82 6.12
CA ARG A 65 -16.85 -9.64 6.74
C ARG A 65 -18.04 -9.91 5.81
N ARG A 66 -18.40 -8.94 4.96
CA ARG A 66 -19.52 -9.05 4.02
C ARG A 66 -19.17 -9.86 2.78
N HIS A 67 -17.97 -9.70 2.25
CA HIS A 67 -17.55 -10.30 0.97
C HIS A 67 -16.74 -11.59 1.12
N LYS A 68 -16.45 -12.02 2.37
CA LYS A 68 -15.67 -13.23 2.66
C LYS A 68 -14.32 -13.27 1.93
N CYS A 69 -13.68 -12.12 1.75
CA CYS A 69 -12.36 -12.01 1.15
C CYS A 69 -11.26 -12.09 2.23
N PRO A 70 -10.02 -12.46 1.89
CA PRO A 70 -8.90 -12.41 2.84
C PRO A 70 -8.72 -11.00 3.42
N LYS A 71 -8.41 -10.92 4.71
CA LYS A 71 -8.04 -9.67 5.40
C LYS A 71 -6.69 -9.21 4.91
N GLU A 72 -6.58 -7.90 4.75
CA GLU A 72 -5.31 -7.25 4.40
C GLU A 72 -4.33 -7.33 5.57
N VAL A 73 -3.04 -7.48 5.25
CA VAL A 73 -1.95 -7.40 6.22
C VAL A 73 -1.30 -6.04 6.11
N HIS A 74 -1.17 -5.34 7.22
CA HIS A 74 -0.46 -4.07 7.32
C HIS A 74 0.89 -4.34 7.95
N VAL A 75 1.94 -3.84 7.30
CA VAL A 75 3.33 -4.02 7.74
C VAL A 75 4.01 -2.67 7.87
N ARG A 76 4.59 -2.40 9.05
CA ARG A 76 5.56 -1.34 9.28
C ARG A 76 6.96 -1.93 9.26
N PHE A 77 7.85 -1.26 8.54
CA PHE A 77 9.26 -1.61 8.46
C PHE A 77 10.10 -0.70 9.34
N ALA A 78 11.13 -1.23 9.97
CA ALA A 78 12.10 -0.48 10.75
C ALA A 78 12.84 0.55 9.88
N ARG A 79 13.18 0.16 8.64
CA ARG A 79 13.87 1.04 7.67
C ARG A 79 12.99 1.38 6.48
N ARG A 80 12.74 2.68 6.29
CA ARG A 80 12.00 3.22 5.13
C ARG A 80 12.60 2.82 3.77
N LYS A 81 13.92 2.60 3.70
CA LYS A 81 14.59 2.16 2.47
C LYS A 81 14.08 0.80 1.98
N VAL A 82 13.87 -0.15 2.90
CA VAL A 82 13.37 -1.50 2.57
C VAL A 82 11.95 -1.40 2.02
N GLN A 83 11.12 -0.60 2.69
CA GLN A 83 9.76 -0.31 2.25
C GLN A 83 9.71 0.25 0.81
N ASP A 84 10.56 1.23 0.49
CA ASP A 84 10.60 1.85 -0.84
C ASP A 84 11.06 0.85 -1.92
N ILE A 85 12.01 -0.04 -1.60
CA ILE A 85 12.47 -1.11 -2.50
C ILE A 85 11.33 -2.09 -2.79
N ILE A 86 10.66 -2.61 -1.76
CA ILE A 86 9.53 -3.53 -1.91
C ILE A 86 8.44 -2.90 -2.78
N TYR A 87 8.12 -1.63 -2.51
CA TYR A 87 7.09 -0.94 -3.29
C TYR A 87 7.50 -0.74 -4.75
N LYS A 88 8.79 -0.52 -5.03
CA LYS A 88 9.30 -0.44 -6.40
C LYS A 88 9.19 -1.79 -7.11
N ILE A 89 9.64 -2.87 -6.47
CA ILE A 89 9.55 -4.24 -7.03
C ILE A 89 8.10 -4.60 -7.34
N SER A 90 7.17 -4.34 -6.41
CA SER A 90 5.74 -4.64 -6.61
C SER A 90 5.07 -3.89 -7.77
N ARG A 91 5.71 -2.84 -8.32
CA ARG A 91 5.23 -2.13 -9.52
C ARG A 91 5.82 -2.69 -10.81
N GLU A 92 6.99 -3.30 -10.73
CA GLU A 92 7.72 -3.83 -11.87
C GLU A 92 7.40 -5.32 -12.06
N GLU A 93 7.17 -6.04 -10.96
CA GLU A 93 7.02 -7.49 -10.91
C GLU A 93 5.76 -7.92 -10.13
N THR A 94 5.20 -9.05 -10.53
CA THR A 94 4.08 -9.68 -9.80
C THR A 94 4.62 -10.50 -8.64
N ILE A 95 4.25 -10.13 -7.42
CA ILE A 95 4.59 -10.90 -6.22
C ILE A 95 3.58 -12.04 -6.08
N LYS A 96 4.06 -13.27 -5.96
CA LYS A 96 3.23 -14.46 -5.79
C LYS A 96 3.60 -15.17 -4.49
N TYR A 97 2.60 -15.78 -3.87
CA TYR A 97 2.79 -16.65 -2.71
C TYR A 97 1.74 -17.76 -2.74
N LYS A 98 2.17 -19.02 -2.69
CA LYS A 98 1.27 -20.19 -2.77
C LYS A 98 0.31 -20.11 -3.97
N ASP A 99 0.85 -19.77 -5.14
CA ASP A 99 0.13 -19.60 -6.41
C ASP A 99 -0.89 -18.44 -6.48
N GLU A 100 -1.00 -17.65 -5.40
CA GLU A 100 -1.85 -16.46 -5.36
C GLU A 100 -1.04 -15.19 -5.57
N GLU A 101 -1.58 -14.25 -6.36
CA GLU A 101 -0.96 -12.93 -6.56
C GLU A 101 -1.23 -12.02 -5.38
N ILE A 102 -0.16 -11.42 -4.84
CA ILE A 102 -0.21 -10.47 -3.74
C ILE A 102 -0.13 -9.06 -4.29
N PHE A 103 -1.08 -8.21 -3.89
CA PHE A 103 -1.04 -6.79 -4.21
C PHE A 103 -0.47 -5.96 -3.07
N VAL A 104 0.51 -5.12 -3.38
CA VAL A 104 1.14 -4.21 -2.41
C VAL A 104 0.69 -2.77 -2.67
N LEU A 105 0.11 -2.14 -1.65
CA LEU A 105 -0.45 -0.80 -1.72
C LEU A 105 0.08 0.09 -0.60
N LYS A 106 0.18 1.40 -0.88
CA LYS A 106 0.45 2.39 0.18
C LYS A 106 -0.77 2.55 1.09
N GLN A 107 -0.54 2.74 2.38
CA GLN A 107 -1.59 3.13 3.31
C GLN A 107 -1.96 4.60 3.09
N ILE A 108 -3.26 4.87 2.98
CA ILE A 108 -3.80 6.23 2.82
C ILE A 108 -4.84 6.47 3.92
N PRO A 109 -4.69 7.50 4.77
CA PRO A 109 -5.65 7.85 5.80
C PRO A 109 -7.07 8.00 5.26
N LYS A 110 -8.05 7.64 6.09
CA LYS A 110 -9.48 7.69 5.70
C LYS A 110 -9.90 9.08 5.24
N ARG A 111 -9.50 10.14 5.96
CA ARG A 111 -9.81 11.54 5.62
C ARG A 111 -9.33 11.92 4.22
N VAL A 112 -8.10 11.54 3.87
CA VAL A 112 -7.53 11.77 2.53
C VAL A 112 -8.29 10.98 1.46
N ARG A 113 -8.69 9.73 1.75
CA ARG A 113 -9.52 8.94 0.83
C ARG A 113 -10.90 9.54 0.61
N GLU A 114 -11.48 10.14 1.65
CA GLU A 114 -12.78 10.81 1.59
C GLU A 114 -12.71 12.11 0.80
N ALA A 115 -11.70 12.95 1.04
CA ALA A 115 -11.46 14.18 0.26
C ALA A 115 -11.28 13.89 -1.24
N ARG A 116 -10.60 12.78 -1.58
CA ARG A 116 -10.37 12.38 -2.98
C ARG A 116 -11.55 11.66 -3.64
N ARG A 117 -12.65 11.43 -2.92
CA ARG A 117 -13.80 10.64 -3.43
C ARG A 117 -14.40 11.26 -4.69
N ASP A 118 -14.49 12.58 -4.74
CA ASP A 118 -15.14 13.29 -5.84
C ASP A 118 -14.30 13.25 -7.13
N TYR A 119 -12.97 13.13 -7.00
CA TYR A 119 -12.05 12.98 -8.12
C TYR A 119 -11.96 11.53 -8.64
N LYS A 120 -12.66 10.56 -8.03
CA LYS A 120 -12.58 9.14 -8.42
C LYS A 120 -12.96 8.93 -9.89
N SER A 121 -13.99 9.65 -10.36
CA SER A 121 -14.43 9.60 -11.76
C SER A 121 -13.35 10.15 -12.70
N LEU A 122 -12.77 11.31 -12.37
CA LEU A 122 -11.67 11.91 -13.12
C LEU A 122 -10.44 11.00 -13.16
N ALA A 123 -10.02 10.46 -12.01
CA ALA A 123 -8.89 9.55 -11.93
C ALA A 123 -9.10 8.30 -12.79
N ALA A 124 -10.31 7.73 -12.83
CA ALA A 124 -10.64 6.61 -13.69
C ALA A 124 -10.51 6.98 -15.18
N GLN A 125 -10.99 8.16 -15.59
CA GLN A 125 -10.86 8.64 -16.96
C GLN A 125 -9.39 8.90 -17.36
N LEU A 126 -8.60 9.49 -16.46
CA LEU A 126 -7.17 9.72 -16.69
C LEU A 126 -6.42 8.40 -16.85
N ASN A 127 -6.68 7.42 -15.99
CA ASN A 127 -6.11 6.08 -16.10
C ASN A 127 -6.50 5.40 -17.42
N GLN A 128 -7.77 5.47 -17.83
CA GLN A 128 -8.24 4.90 -19.11
C GLN A 128 -7.54 5.52 -20.32
N LYS A 129 -7.21 6.82 -20.25
CA LYS A 129 -6.50 7.54 -21.32
C LYS A 129 -4.98 7.42 -21.23
N GLY A 130 -4.44 6.65 -20.27
CA GLY A 130 -3.00 6.53 -20.05
C GLY A 130 -2.32 7.83 -19.62
N ILE A 131 -3.08 8.79 -19.07
CA ILE A 131 -2.56 10.08 -18.63
C ILE A 131 -1.99 9.94 -17.22
N MET A 132 -0.70 10.26 -17.08
CA MET A 132 -0.04 10.24 -15.78
C MET A 132 -0.54 11.39 -14.90
N PHE A 133 -0.79 11.08 -13.62
CA PHE A 133 -1.10 12.08 -12.61
C PHE A 133 -0.52 11.68 -11.26
N LYS A 134 -0.35 12.68 -10.39
CA LYS A 134 0.09 12.52 -9.01
C LYS A 134 -0.93 13.18 -8.08
N TRP A 135 -1.34 12.46 -7.04
CA TRP A 135 -2.19 13.04 -6.00
C TRP A 135 -1.41 14.06 -5.15
N LEU A 136 -2.00 15.22 -4.92
CA LEU A 136 -1.57 16.19 -3.92
C LEU A 136 -2.19 15.84 -2.55
N VAL A 137 -1.58 16.35 -1.49
CA VAL A 137 -2.05 16.15 -0.11
C VAL A 137 -2.55 17.49 0.43
N PRO A 138 -3.73 17.54 1.07
CA PRO A 138 -4.68 16.44 1.26
C PRO A 138 -5.47 16.07 -0.01
N GLU A 139 -5.70 17.02 -0.90
CA GLU A 139 -6.57 16.94 -2.08
C GLU A 139 -5.89 17.57 -3.32
N GLY A 140 -6.36 17.25 -4.53
CA GLY A 140 -5.86 17.77 -5.80
C GLY A 140 -5.05 16.75 -6.61
N MET A 141 -4.91 17.00 -7.92
CA MET A 141 -4.19 16.16 -8.87
C MET A 141 -3.24 17.01 -9.73
N LEU A 142 -1.96 16.68 -9.68
CA LEU A 142 -0.99 17.17 -10.66
C LEU A 142 -1.05 16.25 -11.89
N ILE A 143 -1.53 16.78 -13.02
CA ILE A 143 -1.68 16.04 -14.26
C ILE A 143 -0.54 16.45 -15.21
N THR A 144 0.18 15.49 -15.77
CA THR A 144 1.19 15.77 -16.81
C THR A 144 0.57 15.49 -18.18
N TRP A 145 0.38 16.53 -18.97
CA TRP A 145 -0.20 16.43 -20.31
C TRP A 145 0.63 17.23 -21.30
N GLY A 146 1.22 16.56 -22.30
CA GLY A 146 2.03 17.21 -23.33
C GLY A 146 3.36 17.81 -22.84
N GLY A 147 3.89 17.35 -21.70
CA GLY A 147 5.14 17.88 -21.11
C GLY A 147 4.94 19.06 -20.15
N GLU A 148 3.74 19.62 -20.06
CA GLU A 148 3.38 20.66 -19.09
C GLU A 148 2.53 20.07 -17.95
N GLY A 149 2.91 20.38 -16.71
CA GLY A 149 2.14 20.02 -15.52
C GLY A 149 0.97 20.98 -15.33
N LYS A 150 -0.28 20.50 -15.38
CA LYS A 150 -1.47 21.28 -15.05
C LYS A 150 -2.02 20.83 -13.70
N LEU A 151 -2.25 21.81 -12.81
CA LEU A 151 -2.87 21.60 -11.51
C LEU A 151 -4.40 21.57 -11.68
N LYS A 152 -5.05 20.57 -11.10
CA LYS A 152 -6.50 20.49 -10.99
C LYS A 152 -6.94 20.00 -9.62
#